data_AF-A0A9C9ELG2-F1
#
_entry.id   AF-A0A9C9ELG2-F1
#
_cell.length_a   1.000
_cell.length_b   1.000
_cell.length_c   1.000
_cell.angle_alpha   90.00
_cell.angle_beta   90.00
_cell.angle_gamma   90.00
#
_symmetry.space_group_name_H-M   'P 1'
#
loop_
_entity.id
_entity.type
_entity.pdbx_description
1 polymer ?
#
loop_
_entity_poly.entity_id
_entity_poly.type
_entity_poly.pdbx_seq_one_letter_code
_entity_poly.pdbx_strand_id
1 'polypeptide(L)'
;MQLPYGEIEKNVLRMKFSSADYSVASVLSAIKVHIDVIEELGVVFLGAQTELVAGPTPVFQPVPVVAQFEYTGKGNADEVLKKVYRIIWHGIVNSFPDESSWSEAKEAYSAFIAAQADLLRARIEASQG
;
A
#
# COMPACT_ATOMS: atom_id res chain seq x y z
N MET A 1 -11.20 10.16 -15.83
CA MET A 1 -11.61 9.23 -14.76
C MET A 1 -10.77 9.56 -13.55
N GLN A 2 -11.36 9.81 -12.38
CA GLN A 2 -10.59 9.86 -11.14
C GLN A 2 -10.18 8.42 -10.81
N LEU A 3 -8.88 8.21 -10.58
CA LEU A 3 -8.30 6.95 -10.16
C LEU A 3 -8.04 7.09 -8.64
N PRO A 4 -8.99 6.73 -7.78
CA PRO A 4 -8.72 6.78 -6.34
C PRO A 4 -7.52 5.87 -6.05
N TYR A 5 -6.55 6.35 -5.27
CA TYR A 5 -5.33 5.60 -4.98
C TYR A 5 -4.46 5.28 -6.20
N GLY A 6 -4.72 5.85 -7.38
CA GLY A 6 -3.99 5.60 -8.61
C GLY A 6 -3.59 6.88 -9.35
N GLU A 7 -2.37 6.92 -9.85
CA GLU A 7 -1.82 8.03 -10.62
C GLU A 7 -1.16 7.47 -11.88
N ILE A 8 -1.58 7.97 -13.04
CA ILE A 8 -0.97 7.60 -14.33
C ILE A 8 -0.14 8.78 -14.81
N GLU A 9 1.16 8.58 -14.92
CA GLU A 9 2.10 9.53 -15.49
C GLU A 9 2.77 8.90 -16.71
N LYS A 10 2.45 9.41 -17.90
CA LYS A 10 2.94 8.88 -19.19
C LYS A 10 2.61 7.39 -19.35
N ASN A 11 3.61 6.52 -19.18
CA ASN A 11 3.51 5.07 -19.32
C ASN A 11 3.56 4.35 -17.97
N VAL A 12 3.53 5.07 -16.85
CA VAL A 12 3.66 4.50 -15.51
C VAL A 12 2.37 4.69 -14.73
N LEU A 13 1.83 3.60 -14.19
CA LEU A 13 0.79 3.60 -13.18
C LEU A 13 1.42 3.44 -11.81
N ARG A 14 1.15 4.37 -10.91
CA ARG A 14 1.49 4.27 -9.48
C ARG A 14 0.21 4.11 -8.68
N MET A 15 0.14 3.08 -7.85
CA MET A 15 -0.95 2.87 -6.90
C MET A 15 -0.45 3.10 -5.49
N LYS A 16 -1.17 3.87 -4.67
CA LYS A 16 -0.81 4.25 -3.31
C LYS A 16 -1.85 3.75 -2.32
N PHE A 17 -1.51 2.76 -1.52
CA PHE A 17 -2.36 2.18 -0.49
C PHE A 17 -1.93 2.67 0.90
N SER A 18 -2.88 2.87 1.81
CA SER A 18 -2.55 3.25 3.19
C SER A 18 -1.94 2.08 3.95
N SER A 19 -0.79 2.27 4.61
CA SER A 19 -0.24 1.26 5.51
C SER A 19 -1.09 1.00 6.75
N ALA A 20 -2.09 1.84 7.02
CA ALA A 20 -3.06 1.55 8.06
C ALA A 20 -3.84 0.28 7.71
N ASP A 21 -4.17 0.09 6.44
CA ASP A 21 -5.13 -0.93 6.00
C ASP A 21 -4.45 -2.07 5.24
N TYR A 22 -3.27 -1.81 4.67
CA TYR A 22 -2.54 -2.77 3.85
C TYR A 22 -1.07 -2.86 4.27
N SER A 23 -0.50 -4.07 4.20
CA SER A 23 0.95 -4.25 4.26
C SER A 23 1.52 -4.39 2.84
N VAL A 24 2.81 -4.15 2.67
CA VAL A 24 3.47 -4.43 1.38
C VAL A 24 3.31 -5.91 0.98
N ALA A 25 3.28 -6.82 1.95
CA ALA A 25 3.09 -8.25 1.71
C ALA A 25 1.69 -8.56 1.17
N SER A 26 0.63 -7.94 1.71
CA SER A 26 -0.73 -8.15 1.21
C SER A 26 -0.91 -7.57 -0.19
N VAL A 27 -0.33 -6.38 -0.45
CA VAL A 27 -0.32 -5.78 -1.80
C VAL A 27 0.40 -6.67 -2.81
N LEU A 28 1.59 -7.18 -2.47
CA LEU A 28 2.34 -8.09 -3.34
C LEU A 28 1.58 -9.41 -3.59
N SER A 29 0.92 -9.96 -2.56
CA SER A 29 0.13 -11.18 -2.70
C SER A 29 -1.03 -10.99 -3.66
N ALA A 30 -1.74 -9.86 -3.58
CA ALA A 30 -2.84 -9.53 -4.48
C ALA A 30 -2.37 -9.33 -5.93
N ILE A 31 -1.24 -8.64 -6.13
CA ILE A 31 -0.66 -8.42 -7.45
C ILE A 31 -0.20 -9.75 -8.08
N LYS A 32 0.44 -10.62 -7.28
CA LYS A 32 0.97 -11.91 -7.75
C LYS A 32 -0.09 -12.79 -8.41
N VAL A 33 -1.33 -12.79 -7.93
CA VAL A 33 -2.43 -13.60 -8.50
C VAL A 33 -2.80 -13.15 -9.91
N HIS A 34 -2.50 -11.91 -10.27
CA HIS A 34 -2.88 -11.31 -11.54
C HIS A 34 -1.68 -10.94 -12.41
N ILE A 35 -0.47 -11.35 -12.03
CA ILE A 35 0.76 -10.90 -12.69
C ILE A 35 0.82 -11.34 -14.16
N ASP A 36 0.42 -12.59 -14.45
CA ASP A 36 0.42 -13.14 -15.81
C ASP A 36 -0.49 -12.31 -16.74
N VAL A 37 -1.67 -11.93 -16.26
CA VAL A 37 -2.64 -11.11 -17.01
C VAL A 37 -2.10 -9.69 -17.23
N ILE A 38 -1.39 -9.13 -16.26
CA ILE A 38 -0.77 -7.80 -16.38
C ILE A 38 0.35 -7.83 -17.43
N GLU A 39 1.17 -8.88 -17.45
CA GLU A 39 2.22 -9.08 -18.43
C GLU A 39 1.66 -9.28 -19.85
N GLU A 40 0.57 -10.05 -20.01
CA GLU A 40 -0.13 -10.22 -21.30
C GLU A 40 -0.65 -8.90 -21.88
N LEU A 41 -1.01 -7.93 -21.02
CA LEU A 41 -1.42 -6.59 -21.42
C LEU A 41 -0.23 -5.69 -21.84
N GLY A 42 1.00 -6.19 -21.80
CA GLY A 42 2.21 -5.44 -22.10
C GLY A 42 2.58 -4.45 -20.99
N VAL A 43 2.26 -4.80 -19.74
CA VAL A 43 2.62 -4.01 -18.56
C VAL A 43 3.56 -4.80 -17.67
N VAL A 44 4.65 -4.18 -17.24
CA VAL A 44 5.65 -4.76 -16.35
C VAL A 44 5.42 -4.24 -14.95
N PHE A 45 5.44 -5.12 -13.96
CA PHE A 45 5.45 -4.72 -12.55
C PHE A 45 6.87 -4.31 -12.15
N LEU A 46 7.06 -3.03 -11.79
CA LEU A 46 8.36 -2.50 -11.40
C LEU A 46 8.70 -2.78 -9.93
N GLY A 47 7.68 -3.04 -9.11
CA GLY A 47 7.85 -3.35 -7.70
C GLY A 47 6.86 -2.63 -6.79
N ALA A 48 6.91 -2.97 -5.51
CA ALA A 48 6.16 -2.29 -4.46
C ALA A 48 7.06 -1.98 -3.26
N GLN A 49 6.85 -0.83 -2.64
CA GLN A 49 7.62 -0.37 -1.49
C GLN A 49 6.76 0.46 -0.55
N THR A 50 7.12 0.48 0.73
CA THR A 50 6.56 1.45 1.68
C THR A 50 7.40 2.72 1.63
N GLU A 51 6.79 3.88 1.34
CA GLU A 51 7.52 5.14 1.38
C GLU A 51 7.86 5.50 2.82
N LEU A 52 9.15 5.58 3.12
CA LEU A 52 9.62 6.06 4.41
C LEU A 52 9.66 7.59 4.38
N VAL A 53 8.88 8.23 5.25
CA VAL A 53 8.95 9.68 5.43
C VAL A 53 10.18 9.99 6.27
N ALA A 54 11.17 10.66 5.67
CA ALA A 54 12.37 11.09 6.39
C ALA A 54 12.03 12.27 7.32
N GLY A 55 12.16 12.08 8.62
CA GLY A 55 12.03 13.12 9.62
C GLY A 55 11.52 12.59 10.97
N PRO A 56 11.71 13.33 12.06
CA PRO A 56 11.08 12.99 13.33
C PRO A 56 9.57 13.23 13.21
N THR A 57 8.80 12.18 12.99
CA THR A 57 7.33 12.27 12.99
C THR A 57 6.85 12.11 14.44
N PRO A 58 6.34 13.18 15.09
CA PRO A 58 5.86 13.11 16.47
C PRO A 58 4.56 12.29 16.62
N VAL A 59 3.91 11.95 15.51
CA VAL A 59 2.67 11.18 15.43
C VAL A 59 2.89 10.06 14.42
N PHE A 60 2.56 8.83 14.81
CA PHE A 60 2.61 7.67 13.92
C PHE A 60 1.55 7.86 12.82
N GLN A 61 1.98 8.33 11.65
CA GLN A 61 1.10 8.50 10.49
C GLN A 61 1.20 7.29 9.57
N PRO A 62 0.08 6.80 9.00
CA PRO A 62 0.12 5.79 7.96
C PRO A 62 0.99 6.26 6.80
N VAL A 63 1.94 5.43 6.42
CA VAL A 63 2.82 5.66 5.27
C VAL A 63 2.24 4.97 4.04
N PRO A 64 2.37 5.53 2.83
CA PRO A 64 1.82 4.89 1.66
C PRO A 64 2.67 3.69 1.24
N VAL A 65 2.00 2.56 1.00
CA VAL A 65 2.52 1.43 0.24
C VAL A 65 2.29 1.73 -1.24
N VAL A 66 3.37 1.89 -1.99
CA VAL A 66 3.34 2.28 -3.40
C VAL A 66 3.69 1.09 -4.27
N ALA A 67 2.82 0.74 -5.21
CA ALA A 67 3.05 -0.25 -6.25
C ALA A 67 3.16 0.43 -7.62
N GLN A 68 4.15 0.04 -8.43
CA GLN A 68 4.46 0.68 -9.70
C GLN A 68 4.40 -0.30 -10.87
N PHE A 69 3.83 0.16 -11.98
CA PHE A 69 3.64 -0.61 -13.20
C PHE A 69 4.00 0.25 -14.41
N GLU A 70 4.71 -0.31 -15.38
CA GLU A 70 5.11 0.38 -16.60
C GLU A 70 4.57 -0.32 -17.84
N TYR A 71 3.91 0.44 -18.71
CA TYR A 71 3.47 -0.04 -20.01
C TYR A 71 4.62 -0.04 -21.01
N THR A 72 4.94 -1.22 -21.54
CA THR A 72 5.99 -1.47 -22.53
C THR A 72 5.45 -1.92 -23.89
N GLY A 73 4.14 -2.10 -23.99
CA GLY A 73 3.45 -2.51 -25.21
C GLY A 73 3.35 -1.42 -26.29
N LYS A 74 2.71 -1.79 -27.40
CA LYS A 74 2.38 -0.87 -28.50
C LYS A 74 0.90 -0.46 -28.40
N GLY A 75 0.63 0.84 -28.29
CA GLY A 75 -0.74 1.35 -28.26
C GLY A 75 -0.96 2.49 -27.27
N ASN A 76 -2.22 2.67 -26.87
CA ASN A 76 -2.61 3.71 -25.92
C ASN A 76 -2.34 3.25 -24.47
N ALA A 77 -1.24 3.74 -23.91
CA ALA A 77 -0.81 3.42 -22.54
C ALA A 77 -1.89 3.73 -21.49
N ASP A 78 -2.56 4.87 -21.60
CA ASP A 78 -3.56 5.33 -20.62
C ASP A 78 -4.75 4.36 -20.53
N GLU A 79 -5.23 3.84 -21.66
CA GLU A 79 -6.32 2.85 -21.67
C GLU A 79 -5.90 1.52 -21.05
N VAL A 80 -4.69 1.05 -21.35
CA VAL A 80 -4.17 -0.22 -20.81
C VAL A 80 -3.91 -0.10 -19.32
N LEU A 81 -3.26 0.98 -18.88
CA LEU A 81 -2.99 1.23 -17.47
C LEU A 81 -4.27 1.40 -16.65
N LYS A 82 -5.34 1.98 -17.22
CA LYS A 82 -6.68 2.00 -16.59
C LYS A 82 -7.33 0.62 -16.47
N LYS A 83 -7.01 -0.33 -17.36
CA LYS A 83 -7.45 -1.73 -17.22
C LYS A 83 -6.66 -2.42 -16.12
N VAL A 84 -5.33 -2.27 -16.13
CA VAL A 84 -4.45 -2.83 -15.09
C VAL A 84 -4.83 -2.30 -13.70
N TYR A 85 -5.08 -1.00 -13.56
CA TYR A 85 -5.60 -0.40 -12.32
C TYR A 85 -6.85 -1.13 -11.80
N ARG A 86 -7.81 -1.45 -12.69
CA ARG A 86 -9.05 -2.13 -12.31
C ARG A 86 -8.83 -3.59 -11.91
N ILE A 87 -7.90 -4.28 -12.56
CA ILE A 87 -7.52 -5.65 -12.22
C ILE A 87 -6.91 -5.68 -10.83
N ILE A 88 -5.93 -4.81 -10.57
CA ILE A 88 -5.26 -4.75 -9.26
C ILE A 88 -6.24 -4.33 -8.17
N TRP A 89 -7.09 -3.33 -8.43
CA TRP A 89 -8.09 -2.90 -7.46
C TRP A 89 -9.05 -4.03 -7.08
N HIS A 90 -9.53 -4.80 -8.06
CA HIS A 90 -10.33 -5.99 -7.77
C HIS A 90 -9.55 -7.04 -6.97
N GLY A 91 -8.29 -7.30 -7.33
CA GLY A 91 -7.42 -8.22 -6.58
C GLY A 91 -7.28 -7.79 -5.12
N ILE A 92 -7.00 -6.50 -4.89
CA ILE A 92 -6.83 -5.91 -3.55
C ILE A 92 -8.12 -6.05 -2.73
N VAL A 93 -9.27 -5.67 -3.30
CA VAL A 93 -10.58 -5.78 -2.62
C VAL A 93 -10.93 -7.24 -2.32
N ASN A 94 -10.69 -8.17 -3.24
CA ASN A 94 -10.96 -9.59 -3.03
C ASN A 94 -9.99 -10.25 -2.05
N SER A 95 -8.79 -9.68 -1.90
CA SER A 95 -7.78 -10.11 -0.92
C SER A 95 -7.90 -9.39 0.42
N PHE A 96 -8.87 -8.49 0.58
CA PHE A 96 -9.09 -7.79 1.84
C PHE A 96 -9.51 -8.82 2.89
N PRO A 97 -8.86 -8.85 4.07
CA PRO A 97 -9.26 -9.76 5.14
C PRO A 97 -10.72 -9.53 5.51
N ASP A 98 -11.41 -10.58 5.95
CA ASP A 98 -12.75 -10.43 6.52
C ASP A 98 -12.73 -9.45 7.70
N GLU A 99 -13.87 -8.82 7.96
CA GLU A 99 -14.00 -7.74 8.94
C GLU A 99 -13.51 -8.14 10.33
N SER A 100 -13.72 -9.40 10.73
CA SER A 100 -13.20 -9.97 11.99
C SER A 100 -11.67 -9.95 12.03
N SER A 101 -11.02 -10.53 11.02
CA SER A 101 -9.56 -10.61 10.94
C SER A 101 -8.92 -9.22 10.86
N TRP A 102 -9.58 -8.27 10.17
CA TRP A 102 -9.15 -6.88 10.11
C TRP A 102 -9.28 -6.18 11.47
N SER A 103 -10.41 -6.37 12.16
CA SER A 103 -10.68 -5.79 13.48
C SER A 103 -9.68 -6.27 14.53
N GLU A 104 -9.41 -7.58 14.57
CA GLU A 104 -8.41 -8.18 15.47
C GLU A 104 -7.01 -7.61 15.22
N ALA A 105 -6.60 -7.50 13.95
CA ALA A 105 -5.31 -6.91 13.59
C ALA A 105 -5.19 -5.44 14.03
N LYS A 106 -6.29 -4.66 13.93
CA LYS A 106 -6.32 -3.24 14.37
C LYS A 106 -6.28 -3.10 15.88
N GLU A 107 -6.93 -3.99 16.62
CA GLU A 107 -6.85 -4.02 18.07
C GLU A 107 -5.42 -4.32 18.53
N ALA A 108 -4.80 -5.35 17.97
CA ALA A 108 -3.40 -5.70 18.26
C ALA A 108 -2.43 -4.55 17.94
N TYR A 109 -2.65 -3.87 16.81
CA TYR A 109 -1.86 -2.70 16.42
C TYR A 109 -2.05 -1.52 17.40
N SER A 110 -3.29 -1.25 17.81
CA SER A 110 -3.60 -0.19 18.78
C SER A 110 -2.95 -0.46 20.14
N ALA A 111 -2.97 -1.71 20.60
CA ALA A 111 -2.30 -2.13 21.82
C ALA A 111 -0.77 -1.94 21.75
N PHE A 112 -0.15 -2.26 20.61
CA PHE A 112 1.27 -2.02 20.38
C PHE A 112 1.63 -0.53 20.46
N ILE A 113 0.82 0.35 19.85
CA ILE A 113 1.02 1.81 19.91
C ILE A 113 0.88 2.33 21.34
N ALA A 114 -0.12 1.86 22.09
CA ALA A 114 -0.28 2.23 23.50
C ALA A 114 0.95 1.84 24.33
N ALA A 115 1.47 0.62 24.15
CA ALA A 115 2.67 0.16 24.84
C ALA A 115 3.92 0.99 24.49
N GLN A 116 4.08 1.40 23.22
CA GLN A 116 5.16 2.30 22.79
C GLN A 116 5.04 3.69 23.45
N ALA A 117 3.82 4.23 23.55
CA ALA A 117 3.56 5.51 24.19
C ALA A 117 3.86 5.48 25.69
N ASP A 118 3.48 4.40 26.37
CA ASP A 118 3.78 4.21 27.81
C ASP A 118 5.29 4.10 28.06
N LEU A 119 6.03 3.40 27.19
CA LEU A 119 7.49 3.32 27.24
C LEU A 119 8.15 4.71 27.09
N LEU A 120 7.65 5.52 26.15
CA LEU A 120 8.13 6.89 25.96
C LEU A 120 7.84 7.77 27.18
N ARG A 121 6.63 7.67 27.75
CA ARG A 121 6.24 8.40 28.96
C ARG A 121 7.14 8.02 30.14
N ALA A 122 7.33 6.73 30.39
CA ALA A 122 8.21 6.24 31.46
C ALA A 122 9.65 6.71 31.28
N ARG A 123 10.16 6.76 30.05
CA ARG A 123 11.50 7.27 29.75
C ARG A 123 11.64 8.76 30.03
N ILE A 124 10.63 9.57 29.72
CA ILE A 124 10.61 11.00 30.02
C ILE A 124 10.61 11.21 31.53
N GLU A 125 9.73 10.52 32.26
CA GLU A 125 9.63 10.59 33.72
C GLU A 125 10.96 10.20 34.40
N ALA A 126 11.59 9.10 33.96
CA ALA A 126 12.88 8.66 34.48
C ALA A 126 14.06 9.61 34.15
N SER A 127 13.92 10.47 33.14
CA SER A 127 14.94 11.47 32.77
C SER A 127 14.78 12.81 33.50
N GLN A 128 13.65 13.03 34.17
CA GLN A 128 13.34 14.25 34.93
C GLN A 128 13.47 14.07 36.46
N GLY A 129 13.66 12.84 36.94
CA GLY A 129 13.94 12.50 38.36
C GLY A 129 15.41 12.22 38.59
#